data_AF-A0A7S0B504-F1
#
_entry.id   AF-A0A7S0B504-F1
#
_cell.length_a   1.000
_cell.length_b   1.000
_cell.length_c   1.000
_cell.angle_alpha   90.00
_cell.angle_beta   90.00
_cell.angle_gamma   90.00
#
_symmetry.space_group_name_H-M   'P 1'
#
loop_
_entity.id
_entity.type
_entity.pdbx_description
1 polymer ?
#
loop_
_entity_poly.entity_id
_entity_poly.type
_entity_poly.pdbx_seq_one_letter_code
_entity_poly.pdbx_strand_id
1 'polypeptide(L)'
;AMATAALLALLLCTVTAAAVVPGGEATRTELLEQLREVTLEVQQLKESSTREHARIEALTLALARSEGRRLNASAENQTEESLGSDALASSIAAFQETLTTALESLSSNVTDLQDTLASSTADLQGAMDYMWLLLCGALVMFMQAGFALLEAGCCRSKNVQNIMMKNLMDVCAGTLCWWAFGWAFAYGGTDAERRFGGKSEFFGVGFLTEPSAGVIEPAGNQ
;
A
#
# COMPACT_ATOMS: atom_id res chain seq x y z
N ALA A 1 10.36 1.63 -8.19
CA ALA A 1 9.49 1.73 -9.39
C ALA A 1 8.04 2.12 -9.05
N MET A 2 7.40 1.49 -8.04
CA MET A 2 6.02 1.85 -7.64
C MET A 2 5.89 3.26 -7.04
N ALA A 3 6.79 3.69 -6.15
CA ALA A 3 6.73 5.04 -5.56
C ALA A 3 6.81 6.16 -6.62
N THR A 4 7.63 5.96 -7.66
CA THR A 4 7.75 6.88 -8.79
C THR A 4 6.50 6.93 -9.67
N ALA A 5 5.76 5.84 -9.79
CA ALA A 5 4.49 5.81 -10.53
C ALA A 5 3.36 6.49 -9.74
N ALA A 6 3.32 6.29 -8.42
CA ALA A 6 2.34 6.91 -7.52
C ALA A 6 2.50 8.45 -7.46
N LEU A 7 3.74 8.95 -7.40
CA LEU A 7 4.02 10.39 -7.42
C LEU A 7 3.66 11.05 -8.77
N LEU A 8 3.88 10.35 -9.89
CA LEU A 8 3.48 10.84 -11.21
C LEU A 8 1.95 10.86 -11.38
N ALA A 9 1.26 9.87 -10.81
CA ALA A 9 -0.21 9.81 -10.78
C ALA A 9 -0.82 10.93 -9.92
N LEU A 10 -0.24 11.22 -8.75
CA LEU A 10 -0.64 12.34 -7.90
C LEU A 10 -0.41 13.69 -8.59
N LEU A 11 0.71 13.87 -9.31
CA LEU A 11 0.99 15.06 -10.12
C LEU A 11 0.01 15.24 -11.28
N LEU A 12 -0.31 14.17 -12.01
CA LEU A 12 -1.33 14.20 -13.06
C LEU A 12 -2.71 14.54 -12.49
N CYS A 13 -3.05 14.01 -11.32
CA CYS A 13 -4.33 14.25 -10.67
C CYS A 13 -4.48 15.69 -10.17
N THR A 14 -3.43 16.30 -9.61
CA THR A 14 -3.47 17.70 -9.15
C THR A 14 -3.47 18.71 -10.30
N VAL A 15 -2.73 18.43 -11.37
CA VAL A 15 -2.75 19.25 -12.60
C VAL A 15 -4.13 19.19 -13.28
N THR A 16 -4.77 18.03 -13.29
CA THR A 16 -6.13 17.86 -13.86
C THR A 16 -7.20 18.53 -12.98
N ALA A 17 -7.05 18.46 -11.65
CA ALA A 17 -7.93 19.15 -10.71
C ALA A 17 -7.86 20.69 -10.83
N ALA A 18 -6.67 21.24 -11.07
CA ALA A 18 -6.47 22.68 -11.27
C ALA A 18 -7.09 23.21 -12.58
N ALA A 19 -7.21 22.38 -13.62
CA ALA A 19 -7.85 22.76 -14.89
C ALA A 19 -9.39 22.89 -14.80
N VAL A 20 -10.01 22.25 -13.80
CA VAL A 20 -11.47 22.16 -13.64
C VAL A 20 -12.07 23.25 -12.73
N VAL A 21 -11.26 23.97 -11.94
CA VAL A 21 -11.78 24.99 -11.00
C VAL A 21 -12.25 26.26 -11.75
N PRO A 22 -13.54 26.66 -11.61
CA PRO A 22 -14.05 27.90 -12.17
C PRO A 22 -13.78 29.07 -11.20
N GLY A 23 -12.76 29.88 -11.50
CA GLY A 23 -12.38 31.05 -10.70
C GLY A 23 -11.59 32.08 -11.50
N GLY A 24 -11.70 33.36 -11.12
CA GLY A 24 -11.09 34.51 -11.82
C GLY A 24 -9.56 34.45 -11.90
N GLU A 25 -8.99 35.11 -12.91
CA GLU A 25 -7.58 34.99 -13.35
C GLU A 25 -6.53 35.09 -12.23
N ALA A 26 -6.74 35.94 -11.22
CA ALA A 26 -5.82 36.12 -10.10
C ALA A 26 -5.70 34.90 -9.17
N THR A 27 -6.76 34.08 -9.06
CA THR A 27 -6.75 32.87 -8.21
C THR A 27 -6.03 31.72 -8.90
N ARG A 28 -6.07 31.71 -10.25
CA ARG A 28 -5.37 30.72 -11.08
C ARG A 28 -3.86 30.92 -11.05
N THR A 29 -3.37 32.16 -11.00
CA THR A 29 -1.92 32.42 -10.93
C THR A 29 -1.32 32.00 -9.60
N GLU A 30 -1.99 32.28 -8.47
CA GLU A 30 -1.55 31.86 -7.13
C GLU A 30 -1.49 30.33 -7.00
N LEU A 31 -2.52 29.63 -7.51
CA LEU A 31 -2.57 28.17 -7.50
C LEU A 31 -1.49 27.53 -8.38
N LEU A 32 -1.17 28.12 -9.53
CA LEU A 32 -0.10 27.63 -10.41
C LEU A 32 1.29 27.84 -9.79
N GLU A 33 1.49 28.94 -9.06
CA GLU A 33 2.73 29.19 -8.31
C GLU A 33 2.92 28.14 -7.20
N GLN A 34 1.87 27.90 -6.40
CA GLN A 34 1.88 26.86 -5.36
C GLN A 34 2.08 25.45 -5.94
N LEU A 35 1.46 25.13 -7.08
CA LEU A 35 1.65 23.84 -7.76
C LEU A 35 3.09 23.66 -8.25
N ARG A 36 3.71 24.73 -8.76
CA ARG A 36 5.09 24.72 -9.23
C ARG A 36 6.08 24.51 -8.10
N GLU A 37 5.87 25.17 -6.97
CA GLU A 37 6.72 25.05 -5.77
C GLU A 37 6.67 23.61 -5.21
N VAL A 38 5.47 23.06 -5.03
CA VAL A 38 5.27 21.66 -4.58
C VAL A 38 5.90 20.66 -5.55
N THR A 39 5.80 20.91 -6.86
CA THR A 39 6.42 20.03 -7.88
C THR A 39 7.95 20.01 -7.75
N LEU A 40 8.57 21.16 -7.47
CA LEU A 40 10.02 21.27 -7.30
C LEU A 40 10.51 20.55 -6.03
N GLU A 41 9.81 20.70 -4.90
CA GLU A 41 10.17 20.02 -3.66
C GLU A 41 10.11 18.49 -3.79
N VAL A 42 9.06 17.98 -4.44
CA VAL A 42 8.90 16.55 -4.72
C VAL A 42 10.04 16.03 -5.59
N GLN A 43 10.47 16.82 -6.58
CA GLN A 43 11.56 16.44 -7.47
C GLN A 43 12.91 16.41 -6.73
N GLN A 44 13.15 17.35 -5.82
CA GLN A 44 14.34 17.36 -4.96
C GLN A 44 14.36 16.19 -3.97
N LEU A 45 13.22 15.84 -3.37
CA LEU A 45 13.12 14.69 -2.48
C LEU A 45 13.41 13.37 -3.20
N LYS A 46 12.98 13.24 -4.46
CA LYS A 46 13.30 12.07 -5.30
C LYS A 46 14.80 11.93 -5.52
N GLU A 47 15.49 13.02 -5.86
CA GLU A 47 16.95 13.02 -6.06
C GLU A 47 17.75 12.82 -4.78
N SER A 48 17.19 13.20 -3.62
CA SER A 48 17.76 12.92 -2.31
C SER A 48 17.67 11.42 -1.98
N SER A 49 16.51 10.82 -2.19
CA SER A 49 16.28 9.39 -1.93
C SER A 49 17.16 8.47 -2.80
N THR A 50 17.30 8.76 -4.10
CA THR A 50 18.20 7.98 -4.97
C THR A 50 19.67 8.11 -4.59
N ARG A 51 20.10 9.30 -4.10
CA ARG A 51 21.46 9.51 -3.59
C ARG A 51 21.73 8.69 -2.33
N GLU A 52 20.79 8.65 -1.41
CA GLU A 52 20.94 7.88 -0.17
C GLU A 52 20.96 6.37 -0.44
N HIS A 53 20.13 5.86 -1.36
CA HIS A 53 20.21 4.45 -1.77
C HIS A 53 21.56 4.08 -2.39
N ALA A 54 22.13 4.94 -3.24
CA ALA A 54 23.47 4.71 -3.82
C ALA A 54 24.59 4.74 -2.76
N ARG A 55 24.47 5.58 -1.72
CA ARG A 55 25.41 5.64 -0.60
C ARG A 55 25.40 4.36 0.23
N ILE A 56 24.20 3.84 0.52
CA ILE A 56 24.03 2.60 1.29
C ILE A 56 24.63 1.40 0.53
N GLU A 57 24.40 1.32 -0.77
CA GLU A 57 24.96 0.26 -1.61
C GLU A 57 26.50 0.31 -1.65
N ALA A 58 27.09 1.51 -1.80
CA ALA A 58 28.54 1.70 -1.80
C ALA A 58 29.19 1.35 -0.44
N LEU A 59 28.54 1.71 0.69
CA LEU A 59 28.99 1.36 2.03
C LEU A 59 28.96 -0.15 2.28
N THR A 60 27.89 -0.81 1.84
CA THR A 60 27.73 -2.27 1.95
C THR A 60 28.84 -2.99 1.20
N LEU A 61 29.16 -2.53 -0.02
CA LEU A 61 30.22 -3.09 -0.85
C LEU A 61 31.63 -2.82 -0.27
N ALA A 62 31.85 -1.66 0.35
CA ALA A 62 33.10 -1.31 1.00
C ALA A 62 33.35 -2.13 2.27
N LEU A 63 32.31 -2.36 3.09
CA LEU A 63 32.38 -3.22 4.27
C LEU A 63 32.72 -4.67 3.89
N ALA A 64 32.02 -5.23 2.89
CA ALA A 64 32.30 -6.58 2.40
C ALA A 64 33.77 -6.74 1.91
N ARG A 65 34.32 -5.74 1.22
CA ARG A 65 35.74 -5.74 0.82
C ARG A 65 36.70 -5.59 2.00
N SER A 66 36.32 -4.85 3.04
CA SER A 66 37.13 -4.68 4.24
C SER A 66 37.21 -5.97 5.06
N GLU A 67 36.09 -6.70 5.18
CA GLU A 67 36.00 -8.01 5.83
C GLU A 67 36.89 -9.03 5.12
N GLY A 68 36.83 -9.09 3.78
CA GLY A 68 37.64 -10.00 2.97
C GLY A 68 39.15 -9.75 3.13
N ARG A 69 39.58 -8.49 3.25
CA ARG A 69 40.99 -8.17 3.52
C ARG A 69 41.42 -8.53 4.93
N ARG A 70 40.54 -8.40 5.93
CA ARG A 70 40.84 -8.81 7.32
C ARG A 70 41.01 -10.32 7.42
N LEU A 71 40.17 -11.10 6.74
CA LEU A 71 40.30 -12.55 6.68
C LEU A 71 41.58 -12.98 5.94
N ASN A 72 41.92 -12.33 4.83
CA ASN A 72 43.12 -12.65 4.06
C ASN A 72 44.42 -12.30 4.82
N ALA A 73 44.46 -11.16 5.51
CA ALA A 73 45.61 -10.78 6.36
C ALA A 73 45.74 -11.68 7.60
N SER A 74 44.63 -12.22 8.11
CA SER A 74 44.65 -13.19 9.21
C SER A 74 45.14 -14.57 8.77
N ALA A 75 44.94 -14.95 7.51
CA ALA A 75 45.46 -16.19 6.94
C ALA A 75 46.97 -16.13 6.69
N GLU A 76 47.51 -14.96 6.34
CA GLU A 76 48.93 -14.79 6.04
C GLU A 76 49.82 -14.83 7.31
N ASN A 77 49.27 -14.46 8.48
CA ASN A 77 49.99 -14.47 9.76
C ASN A 77 50.09 -15.84 10.47
N GLN A 78 49.53 -16.92 9.93
CA GLN A 78 49.54 -18.25 10.57
C GLN A 78 50.57 -19.24 9.98
N THR A 79 51.48 -18.79 9.10
CA THR A 79 52.45 -19.71 8.44
C THR A 79 53.78 -19.89 9.22
N GLU A 80 54.06 -19.10 10.26
CA GLU A 80 55.32 -19.20 11.00
C GLU A 80 55.15 -19.15 12.53
N GLU A 81 54.78 -20.27 13.17
CA GLU A 81 55.36 -20.70 14.46
C GLU A 81 54.84 -22.09 14.86
N SER A 82 55.71 -23.10 14.80
CA SER A 82 55.42 -24.42 15.36
C SER A 82 55.72 -24.44 16.86
N LEU A 83 54.69 -24.35 17.71
CA LEU A 83 54.68 -24.88 19.09
C LEU A 83 53.24 -24.86 19.63
N GLY A 84 52.60 -26.04 19.65
CA GLY A 84 51.26 -26.26 20.20
C GLY A 84 50.13 -26.31 19.17
N SER A 85 50.27 -27.10 18.09
CA SER A 85 49.25 -27.18 17.03
C SER A 85 47.86 -27.58 17.53
N ASP A 86 47.77 -28.34 18.63
CA ASP A 86 46.50 -28.83 19.15
C ASP A 86 45.75 -27.78 20.01
N ALA A 87 46.47 -26.95 20.77
CA ALA A 87 45.86 -25.90 21.60
C ALA A 87 45.47 -24.66 20.77
N LEU A 88 46.24 -24.36 19.73
CA LEU A 88 45.87 -23.36 18.72
C LEU A 88 44.69 -23.86 17.88
N ALA A 89 44.70 -25.12 17.44
CA ALA A 89 43.57 -25.72 16.72
C ALA A 89 42.28 -25.74 17.57
N SER A 90 42.37 -26.04 18.87
CA SER A 90 41.19 -26.03 19.76
C SER A 90 40.66 -24.61 19.98
N SER A 91 41.54 -23.62 20.12
CA SER A 91 41.14 -22.22 20.31
C SER A 91 40.55 -21.60 19.03
N ILE A 92 41.10 -21.97 17.86
CA ILE A 92 40.56 -21.58 16.55
C ILE A 92 39.20 -22.25 16.32
N ALA A 93 39.04 -23.54 16.65
CA ALA A 93 37.76 -24.24 16.51
C ALA A 93 36.67 -23.62 17.40
N ALA A 94 36.98 -23.30 18.67
CA ALA A 94 36.03 -22.65 19.58
C ALA A 94 35.65 -21.23 19.12
N PHE A 95 36.61 -20.46 18.58
CA PHE A 95 36.34 -19.15 18.00
C PHE A 95 35.48 -19.25 16.74
N GLN A 96 35.75 -20.24 15.89
CA GLN A 96 35.00 -20.47 14.66
C GLN A 96 33.56 -20.88 14.94
N GLU A 97 33.33 -21.72 15.96
CA GLU A 97 31.99 -22.11 16.43
C GLU A 97 31.22 -20.93 17.05
N THR A 98 31.93 -20.06 17.78
CA THR A 98 31.35 -18.82 18.32
C THR A 98 30.94 -17.88 17.19
N LEU A 99 31.78 -17.75 16.14
CA LEU A 99 31.47 -16.93 14.97
C LEU A 99 30.31 -17.49 14.15
N THR A 100 30.24 -18.81 13.92
CA THR A 100 29.13 -19.42 13.17
C THR A 100 27.81 -19.23 13.91
N THR A 101 27.81 -19.39 15.24
CA THR A 101 26.62 -19.17 16.08
C THR A 101 26.18 -17.70 16.10
N ALA A 102 27.13 -16.77 16.20
CA ALA A 102 26.85 -15.34 16.13
C ALA A 102 26.31 -14.92 14.76
N LEU A 103 26.81 -15.50 13.67
CA LEU A 103 26.36 -15.20 12.31
C LEU A 103 24.95 -15.74 12.05
N GLU A 104 24.65 -16.96 12.52
CA GLU A 104 23.32 -17.57 12.40
C GLU A 104 22.26 -16.81 13.20
N SER A 105 22.57 -16.41 14.44
CA SER A 105 21.67 -15.56 15.24
C SER A 105 21.44 -14.19 14.62
N LEU A 106 22.47 -13.56 14.04
CA LEU A 106 22.32 -12.28 13.36
C LEU A 106 21.50 -12.40 12.07
N SER A 107 21.69 -13.47 11.30
CA SER A 107 20.87 -13.77 10.11
C SER A 107 19.40 -13.95 10.49
N SER A 108 19.09 -14.68 11.57
CA SER A 108 17.72 -14.86 12.06
C SER A 108 17.08 -13.52 12.44
N ASN A 109 17.78 -12.71 13.24
CA ASN A 109 17.26 -11.41 13.67
C ASN A 109 16.97 -10.47 12.49
N VAL A 110 17.81 -10.50 11.44
CA VAL A 110 17.59 -9.71 10.22
C VAL A 110 16.34 -10.18 9.48
N THR A 111 16.10 -11.49 9.38
CA THR A 111 14.89 -12.04 8.75
C THR A 111 13.63 -11.65 9.53
N ASP A 112 13.63 -11.78 10.85
CA ASP A 112 12.48 -11.42 11.70
C ASP A 112 12.12 -9.92 11.59
N LEU A 113 13.13 -9.05 11.55
CA LEU A 113 12.93 -7.61 11.34
C LEU A 113 12.41 -7.31 9.93
N GLN A 114 12.88 -8.04 8.92
CA GLN A 114 12.40 -7.88 7.55
C GLN A 114 10.94 -8.32 7.41
N ASP A 115 10.54 -9.41 8.06
CA ASP A 115 9.15 -9.89 8.06
C ASP A 115 8.22 -8.92 8.82
N THR A 116 8.67 -8.41 9.98
CA THR A 116 7.93 -7.41 10.76
C THR A 116 7.74 -6.10 9.98
N LEU A 117 8.77 -5.67 9.25
CA LEU A 117 8.68 -4.48 8.42
C LEU A 117 7.76 -4.71 7.20
N ALA A 118 7.88 -5.87 6.56
CA ALA A 118 7.03 -6.25 5.43
C ALA A 118 5.55 -6.28 5.83
N SER A 119 5.21 -6.92 6.95
CA SER A 119 3.83 -6.96 7.46
C SER A 119 3.30 -5.55 7.78
N SER A 120 4.10 -4.74 8.47
CA SER A 120 3.72 -3.35 8.82
C SER A 120 3.45 -2.50 7.58
N THR A 121 4.26 -2.66 6.52
CA THR A 121 4.04 -1.95 5.25
C THR A 121 2.80 -2.45 4.50
N ALA A 122 2.51 -3.75 4.55
CA ALA A 122 1.32 -4.34 3.93
C ALA A 122 0.04 -3.87 4.64
N ASP A 123 0.04 -3.83 5.97
CA ASP A 123 -1.08 -3.35 6.77
C ASP A 123 -1.38 -1.87 6.49
N LEU A 124 -0.35 -1.03 6.39
CA LEU A 124 -0.50 0.38 6.05
C LEU A 124 -1.04 0.56 4.64
N GLN A 125 -0.53 -0.20 3.67
CA GLN A 125 -1.00 -0.14 2.30
C GLN A 125 -2.48 -0.55 2.21
N GLY A 126 -2.87 -1.65 2.86
CA GLY A 126 -4.27 -2.07 2.92
C GLY A 126 -5.17 -1.01 3.56
N ALA A 127 -4.76 -0.42 4.67
CA ALA A 127 -5.51 0.65 5.33
C ALA A 127 -5.70 1.89 4.41
N MET A 128 -4.66 2.27 3.66
CA MET A 128 -4.75 3.36 2.68
C MET A 128 -5.69 3.02 1.52
N ASP A 129 -5.65 1.79 1.01
CA ASP A 129 -6.52 1.33 -0.07
C ASP A 129 -7.99 1.34 0.37
N TYR A 130 -8.29 0.86 1.58
CA TYR A 130 -9.66 0.91 2.13
C TYR A 130 -10.12 2.34 2.35
N MET A 131 -9.27 3.22 2.91
CA MET A 131 -9.61 4.64 3.09
C MET A 131 -9.92 5.30 1.74
N TRP A 132 -9.12 5.01 0.71
CA TRP A 132 -9.33 5.50 -0.64
C TRP A 132 -10.66 5.00 -1.22
N LEU A 133 -10.95 3.71 -1.11
CA LEU A 133 -12.22 3.12 -1.57
C LEU A 133 -13.44 3.73 -0.85
N LEU A 134 -13.35 3.95 0.46
CA LEU A 134 -14.42 4.61 1.23
C LEU A 134 -14.61 6.06 0.80
N LEU A 135 -13.52 6.79 0.52
CA LEU A 135 -13.58 8.17 0.02
C LEU A 135 -14.22 8.21 -1.39
N CYS A 136 -13.77 7.34 -2.30
CA CYS A 136 -14.37 7.21 -3.62
C CYS A 136 -15.86 6.84 -3.54
N GLY A 137 -16.22 5.91 -2.65
CA GLY A 137 -17.61 5.53 -2.39
C GLY A 137 -18.45 6.71 -1.90
N ALA A 138 -17.92 7.52 -0.98
CA ALA A 138 -18.60 8.72 -0.50
C ALA A 138 -18.81 9.77 -1.62
N LEU A 139 -17.81 9.97 -2.49
CA LEU A 139 -17.92 10.87 -3.64
C LEU A 139 -18.97 10.40 -4.66
N VAL A 140 -19.10 9.09 -4.87
CA VAL A 140 -20.14 8.53 -5.74
C VAL A 140 -21.54 8.71 -5.13
N MET A 141 -21.70 8.49 -3.83
CA MET A 141 -22.98 8.76 -3.14
C MET A 141 -23.35 10.25 -3.21
N PHE A 142 -22.34 11.14 -3.21
CA PHE A 142 -22.55 12.57 -3.40
C PHE A 142 -23.10 12.93 -4.80
N MET A 143 -22.87 12.11 -5.83
CA MET A 143 -23.48 12.33 -7.15
C MET A 143 -25.00 12.23 -7.11
N GLN A 144 -25.56 11.31 -6.31
CA GLN A 144 -27.02 11.18 -6.17
C GLN A 144 -27.62 12.41 -5.48
N ALA A 145 -26.94 12.93 -4.45
CA ALA A 145 -27.32 14.19 -3.83
C ALA A 145 -27.20 15.38 -4.81
N GLY A 146 -26.18 15.38 -5.66
CA GLY A 146 -25.99 16.38 -6.72
C GLY A 146 -27.13 16.38 -7.74
N PHE A 147 -27.54 15.20 -8.22
CA PHE A 147 -28.68 15.08 -9.14
C PHE A 147 -29.99 15.52 -8.49
N ALA A 148 -30.22 15.15 -7.22
CA ALA A 148 -31.39 15.62 -6.49
C ALA A 148 -31.44 17.16 -6.44
N LEU A 149 -30.32 17.83 -6.13
CA LEU A 149 -30.28 19.29 -6.08
C LEU A 149 -30.53 19.95 -7.45
N LEU A 150 -30.02 19.34 -8.54
CA LEU A 150 -30.27 19.80 -9.91
C LEU A 150 -31.75 19.65 -10.29
N GLU A 151 -32.37 18.51 -9.98
CA GLU A 151 -33.80 18.30 -10.24
C GLU A 151 -34.68 19.24 -9.41
N ALA A 152 -34.32 19.51 -8.15
CA ALA A 152 -34.98 20.53 -7.32
C ALA A 152 -34.88 21.92 -7.93
N GLY A 153 -33.71 22.30 -8.46
CA GLY A 153 -33.47 23.60 -9.07
C GLY A 153 -34.24 23.81 -10.38
N CYS A 154 -34.48 22.74 -11.14
CA CYS A 154 -35.20 22.81 -12.42
C CYS A 154 -36.72 22.69 -12.30
N CYS A 155 -37.26 22.27 -11.14
CA CYS A 155 -38.70 22.09 -10.96
C CYS A 155 -39.36 23.26 -10.22
N ARG A 156 -40.66 23.46 -10.49
CA ARG A 156 -41.43 24.56 -9.88
C ARG A 156 -41.56 24.31 -8.37
N SER A 157 -41.30 25.33 -7.54
CA SER A 157 -41.31 25.28 -6.06
C SER A 157 -42.47 24.47 -5.46
N LYS A 158 -43.69 24.58 -6.01
CA LYS A 158 -44.88 23.85 -5.56
C LYS A 158 -44.78 22.31 -5.63
N ASN A 159 -43.87 21.77 -6.44
CA ASN A 159 -43.71 20.33 -6.67
C ASN A 159 -42.34 19.78 -6.24
N VAL A 160 -41.40 20.65 -5.84
CA VAL A 160 -40.01 20.28 -5.46
C VAL A 160 -40.01 19.22 -4.36
N GLN A 161 -40.83 19.40 -3.31
CA GLN A 161 -40.88 18.49 -2.18
C GLN A 161 -41.26 17.05 -2.58
N ASN A 162 -42.19 16.89 -3.53
CA ASN A 162 -42.62 15.57 -4.00
C ASN A 162 -41.59 14.90 -4.92
N ILE A 163 -40.67 15.67 -5.51
CA ILE A 163 -39.56 15.17 -6.33
C ILE A 163 -38.36 14.81 -5.45
N MET A 164 -38.06 15.65 -4.45
CA MET A 164 -37.00 15.39 -3.46
C MET A 164 -37.28 14.12 -2.65
N MET A 165 -38.53 13.89 -2.27
CA MET A 165 -38.89 12.67 -1.53
C MET A 165 -38.66 11.39 -2.36
N LYS A 166 -38.84 11.45 -3.69
CA LYS A 166 -38.57 10.30 -4.58
C LYS A 166 -37.07 10.06 -4.72
N ASN A 167 -36.29 11.12 -4.91
CA ASN A 167 -34.83 11.02 -4.97
C ASN A 167 -34.23 10.44 -3.67
N LEU A 168 -34.74 10.86 -2.51
CA LEU A 168 -34.31 10.30 -1.23
C LEU A 168 -34.69 8.82 -1.10
N MET A 169 -35.92 8.47 -1.48
CA MET A 169 -36.39 7.08 -1.45
C MET A 169 -35.58 6.18 -2.37
N ASP A 170 -35.16 6.67 -3.53
CA ASP A 170 -34.33 5.94 -4.49
C ASP A 170 -32.94 5.62 -3.91
N VAL A 171 -32.27 6.59 -3.29
CA VAL A 171 -30.96 6.37 -2.64
C VAL A 171 -31.08 5.36 -1.49
N CYS A 172 -32.09 5.48 -0.64
CA CYS A 172 -32.29 4.56 0.49
C CYS A 172 -32.65 3.15 0.02
N ALA A 173 -33.63 3.01 -0.87
CA ALA A 173 -34.06 1.71 -1.39
C ALA A 173 -32.96 1.07 -2.25
N GLY A 174 -32.27 1.85 -3.09
CA GLY A 174 -31.16 1.40 -3.92
C GLY A 174 -30.00 0.84 -3.10
N THR A 175 -29.61 1.53 -2.02
CA THR A 175 -28.55 1.07 -1.12
C THR A 175 -28.93 -0.25 -0.43
N LEU A 176 -30.17 -0.37 0.07
CA LEU A 176 -30.65 -1.59 0.71
C LEU A 176 -30.78 -2.76 -0.27
N CYS A 177 -31.28 -2.51 -1.48
CA CYS A 177 -31.37 -3.51 -2.55
C CYS A 177 -29.98 -3.99 -2.99
N TRP A 178 -29.00 -3.07 -3.07
CA TRP A 178 -27.62 -3.44 -3.40
C TRP A 178 -26.99 -4.32 -2.31
N TRP A 179 -27.20 -3.97 -1.04
CA TRP A 179 -26.72 -4.78 0.09
C TRP A 179 -27.37 -6.18 0.13
N ALA A 180 -28.68 -6.28 -0.08
CA ALA A 180 -29.40 -7.56 0.02
C ALA A 180 -29.17 -8.48 -1.19
N PHE A 181 -29.22 -7.95 -2.40
CA PHE A 181 -29.21 -8.74 -3.64
C PHE A 181 -28.11 -8.33 -4.62
N GLY A 182 -27.70 -7.06 -4.63
CA GLY A 182 -26.71 -6.54 -5.59
C GLY A 182 -25.34 -7.19 -5.46
N TRP A 183 -24.83 -7.32 -4.24
CA TRP A 183 -23.56 -8.02 -3.99
C TRP A 183 -23.62 -9.48 -4.45
N ALA A 184 -24.64 -10.22 -4.02
CA ALA A 184 -24.84 -11.61 -4.37
C ALA A 184 -24.93 -11.84 -5.88
N PHE A 185 -25.61 -10.94 -6.60
CA PHE A 185 -25.77 -11.08 -8.04
C PHE A 185 -24.51 -10.71 -8.84
N ALA A 186 -23.73 -9.72 -8.36
CA ALA A 186 -22.53 -9.27 -9.04
C ALA A 186 -21.29 -10.14 -8.72
N TYR A 187 -21.13 -10.51 -7.45
CA TYR A 187 -19.91 -11.15 -6.94
C TYR A 187 -20.17 -12.52 -6.26
N GLY A 188 -21.42 -12.94 -6.09
CA GLY A 188 -21.73 -14.20 -5.41
C GLY A 188 -21.36 -15.43 -6.25
N GLY A 189 -20.53 -16.32 -5.70
CA GLY A 189 -20.25 -17.66 -6.24
C GLY A 189 -19.01 -17.73 -7.14
N THR A 190 -18.62 -18.93 -7.57
CA THR A 190 -17.38 -19.16 -8.34
C THR A 190 -17.51 -18.78 -9.82
N ASP A 191 -16.41 -18.36 -10.46
CA ASP A 191 -16.38 -17.87 -11.86
C ASP A 191 -17.05 -18.79 -12.89
N ALA A 192 -17.00 -20.11 -12.67
CA ALA A 192 -17.64 -21.10 -13.55
C ALA A 192 -19.18 -20.98 -13.61
N GLU A 193 -19.81 -20.43 -12.57
CA GLU A 193 -21.28 -20.36 -12.44
C GLU A 193 -21.86 -18.98 -12.82
N ARG A 194 -21.02 -17.95 -12.96
CA ARG A 194 -21.40 -16.53 -13.14
C ARG A 194 -21.94 -16.15 -14.55
N ARG A 195 -22.50 -17.09 -15.32
CA ARG A 195 -22.91 -16.84 -16.73
C ARG A 195 -24.02 -15.80 -16.90
N PHE A 196 -24.90 -15.65 -15.91
CA PHE A 196 -25.99 -14.66 -15.92
C PHE A 196 -26.14 -13.87 -14.60
N GLY A 197 -25.54 -14.34 -13.51
CA GLY A 197 -25.59 -13.72 -12.20
C GLY A 197 -25.12 -14.69 -11.12
N GLY A 198 -24.65 -14.14 -10.00
CA GLY A 198 -24.23 -14.89 -8.83
C GLY A 198 -25.38 -15.53 -8.07
N LYS A 199 -25.12 -16.69 -7.46
CA LYS A 199 -26.13 -17.57 -6.83
C LYS A 199 -25.95 -17.77 -5.32
N SER A 200 -24.91 -17.19 -4.73
CA SER A 200 -24.59 -17.27 -3.31
C SER A 200 -24.41 -15.87 -2.71
N GLU A 201 -24.31 -15.78 -1.38
CA GLU A 201 -24.04 -14.52 -0.65
C GLU A 201 -25.20 -13.49 -0.57
N PHE A 202 -26.45 -13.95 -0.68
CA PHE A 202 -27.62 -13.10 -0.45
C PHE A 202 -27.69 -12.61 1.00
N PHE A 203 -28.03 -11.33 1.20
CA PHE A 203 -28.08 -10.70 2.52
C PHE A 203 -26.77 -10.79 3.32
N GLY A 204 -25.62 -10.97 2.64
CA GLY A 204 -24.31 -11.11 3.29
C GLY A 204 -24.07 -12.44 3.98
N VAL A 205 -24.94 -13.45 3.78
CA VAL A 205 -24.74 -14.78 4.37
C VAL A 205 -23.64 -15.54 3.63
N GLY A 206 -22.62 -16.02 4.34
CA GLY A 206 -21.47 -16.72 3.73
C GLY A 206 -20.35 -15.80 3.23
N PHE A 207 -20.43 -14.49 3.49
CA PHE A 207 -19.32 -13.55 3.21
C PHE A 207 -18.06 -13.84 4.05
N LEU A 208 -18.27 -14.35 5.27
CA LEU A 208 -17.21 -14.82 6.15
C LEU A 208 -17.25 -16.35 6.19
N THR A 209 -16.23 -16.99 5.65
CA THR A 209 -15.96 -18.41 5.90
C THR A 209 -15.08 -18.50 7.14
N GLU A 210 -15.55 -19.18 8.19
CA GLU A 210 -14.66 -19.61 9.28
C GLU A 210 -13.87 -20.85 8.82
N PRO A 211 -12.55 -20.76 8.62
CA PRO A 211 -11.71 -21.95 8.52
C PRO A 211 -11.42 -22.46 9.94
N SER A 212 -11.19 -23.77 10.06
CA SER A 212 -10.89 -24.52 11.29
C SER A 212 -9.67 -24.02 12.11
N ALA A 213 -9.04 -22.91 11.73
CA ALA A 213 -7.89 -22.27 12.40
C ALA A 213 -8.23 -20.95 13.13
N GLY A 214 -9.50 -20.51 13.13
CA GLY A 214 -9.91 -19.29 13.86
C GLY A 214 -9.47 -17.96 13.22
N VAL A 215 -8.90 -18.00 12.01
CA VAL A 215 -8.57 -16.83 11.20
C VAL A 215 -9.70 -16.59 10.21
N ILE A 216 -10.44 -15.49 10.37
CA ILE A 216 -11.54 -15.14 9.46
C ILE A 216 -10.93 -14.65 8.14
N GLU A 217 -11.01 -15.48 7.09
CA GLU A 217 -10.62 -15.08 5.74
C GLU A 217 -11.86 -14.70 4.92
N PRO A 218 -11.81 -13.63 4.10
CA PRO A 218 -12.92 -13.24 3.24
C PRO A 218 -13.16 -14.32 2.18
N ALA A 219 -14.42 -14.76 2.03
CA ALA A 219 -14.81 -15.91 1.21
C ALA A 219 -14.60 -15.75 -0.33
N GLY A 220 -13.96 -14.67 -0.77
CA GLY A 220 -13.85 -14.29 -2.18
C GLY A 220 -12.54 -14.69 -2.89
N ASN A 221 -11.61 -15.39 -2.22
CA ASN A 221 -10.35 -15.83 -2.82
C ASN A 221 -10.35 -17.37 -3.03
N GLN A 222 -11.21 -17.83 -3.93
CA GLN A 222 -11.18 -19.17 -4.57
C GLN A 222 -11.46 -19.00 -6.05
#